data_AF-A0A7C7UQG1-F1
#
_entry.id   AF-A0A7C7UQG1-F1
#
_cell.length_a   1.000
_cell.length_b   1.000
_cell.length_c   1.000
_cell.angle_alpha   90.00
_cell.angle_beta   90.00
_cell.angle_gamma   90.00
#
_symmetry.space_group_name_H-M   'P 1'
#
loop_
_entity.id
_entity.type
_entity.pdbx_description
1 polymer ?
#
loop_
_entity_poly.entity_id
_entity_poly.type
_entity_poly.pdbx_seq_one_letter_code
_entity_poly.pdbx_strand_id
1 'polypeptide(L)'
;MSEAVSAPQYAPDRFVNREEEENFLMGKVEDLITGRPVEKRAITFIGERGIGKTWLLAHLKTLLSGLAGVIVLLLGLKDYGGIEPPSAVARIIREVNRATGGSDGELGVELPEMSRKLMERLKEVLAGRVLVLL
;
A
#
# COMPACT_ATOMS: atom_id res chain seq x y z
N MET A 1 24.84 27.27 3.76
CA MET A 1 23.71 26.82 2.92
C MET A 1 23.87 25.33 2.75
N SER A 2 23.01 24.52 3.39
CA SER A 2 23.05 23.07 3.23
C SER A 2 22.33 22.73 1.93
N GLU A 3 23.02 22.15 0.96
CA GLU A 3 22.36 21.55 -0.21
C GLU A 3 21.37 20.50 0.29
N ALA A 4 20.12 20.60 -0.16
CA ALA A 4 19.14 19.55 0.05
C ALA A 4 19.61 18.35 -0.77
N VAL A 5 20.22 17.37 -0.10
CA VAL A 5 20.55 16.08 -0.71
C VAL A 5 19.23 15.47 -1.17
N SER A 6 19.00 15.49 -2.49
CA SER A 6 17.86 14.83 -3.12
C SER A 6 17.86 13.37 -2.68
N ALA A 7 16.70 12.90 -2.18
CA ALA A 7 16.57 11.50 -1.80
C ALA A 7 16.90 10.62 -3.01
N PRO A 8 17.69 9.54 -2.83
CA PRO A 8 18.07 8.70 -3.95
C PRO A 8 16.81 8.09 -4.58
N GLN A 9 16.64 8.31 -5.88
CA GLN A 9 15.55 7.74 -6.66
C GLN A 9 15.73 6.23 -6.72
N TYR A 10 14.62 5.49 -6.51
CA TYR A 10 14.63 4.03 -6.57
C TYR A 10 15.09 3.55 -7.96
N ALA A 11 16.03 2.60 -7.97
CA ALA A 11 16.62 1.99 -9.16
C ALA A 11 16.44 0.47 -9.09
N PRO A 12 15.46 -0.12 -9.81
CA PRO A 12 15.10 -1.53 -9.68
C PRO A 12 16.23 -2.50 -10.07
N ASP A 13 17.05 -2.12 -11.04
CA ASP A 13 18.22 -2.85 -11.54
C ASP A 13 19.35 -2.98 -10.49
N ARG A 14 19.27 -2.23 -9.39
CA ARG A 14 20.28 -2.20 -8.33
C ARG A 14 19.78 -2.78 -7.01
N PHE A 15 18.55 -3.29 -6.98
CA PHE A 15 17.96 -3.89 -5.79
C PHE A 15 18.33 -5.38 -5.76
N VAL A 16 19.13 -5.79 -4.76
CA VAL A 16 19.72 -7.14 -4.65
C VAL A 16 19.61 -7.66 -3.22
N ASN A 17 19.71 -8.99 -3.03
CA ASN A 17 19.76 -9.68 -1.73
C ASN A 17 18.49 -9.53 -0.87
N ARG A 18 17.32 -9.61 -1.51
CA ARG A 18 15.99 -9.54 -0.87
C ARG A 18 14.99 -10.56 -1.43
N GLU A 19 15.51 -11.57 -2.10
CA GLU A 19 14.73 -12.61 -2.79
C GLU A 19 13.87 -13.40 -1.79
N GLU A 20 14.34 -13.57 -0.55
CA GLU A 20 13.56 -14.24 0.50
C GLU A 20 12.31 -13.44 0.88
N GLU A 21 12.43 -12.14 1.13
CA GLU A 21 11.30 -11.28 1.46
C GLU A 21 10.32 -11.14 0.29
N GLU A 22 10.85 -11.05 -0.93
CA GLU A 22 10.06 -11.02 -2.16
C GLU A 22 9.24 -12.32 -2.33
N ASN A 23 9.91 -13.48 -2.30
CA ASN A 23 9.26 -14.77 -2.45
C ASN A 23 8.21 -15.01 -1.36
N PHE A 24 8.49 -14.61 -0.12
CA PHE A 24 7.54 -14.72 0.98
C PHE A 24 6.27 -13.91 0.75
N LEU A 25 6.39 -12.65 0.31
CA LEU A 25 5.21 -11.82 0.03
C LEU A 25 4.47 -12.32 -1.22
N MET A 26 5.20 -12.68 -2.28
CA MET A 26 4.62 -13.19 -3.52
C MET A 26 3.79 -14.45 -3.28
N GLY A 27 4.27 -15.40 -2.49
CA GLY A 27 3.50 -16.60 -2.14
C GLY A 27 2.18 -16.26 -1.45
N LYS A 28 2.18 -15.29 -0.52
CA LYS A 28 0.93 -14.83 0.13
C LYS A 28 -0.03 -14.15 -0.84
N VAL A 29 0.48 -13.36 -1.77
CA VAL A 29 -0.36 -12.69 -2.78
C VAL A 29 -0.96 -13.72 -3.72
N GLU A 30 -0.19 -14.71 -4.17
CA GLU A 30 -0.68 -15.82 -4.98
C GLU A 30 -1.75 -16.64 -4.25
N ASP A 31 -1.55 -16.94 -2.97
CA ASP A 31 -2.55 -17.58 -2.14
C ASP A 31 -3.87 -16.78 -2.09
N LEU A 32 -3.78 -15.47 -1.90
CA LEU A 32 -4.96 -14.60 -1.90
C LEU A 32 -5.68 -14.57 -3.26
N ILE A 33 -4.92 -14.49 -4.36
CA ILE A 33 -5.47 -14.49 -5.73
C ILE A 33 -6.21 -15.81 -6.01
N THR A 34 -5.63 -16.94 -5.56
CA THR A 34 -6.19 -18.28 -5.78
C THR A 34 -7.27 -18.67 -4.77
N GLY A 35 -7.66 -17.76 -3.87
CA GLY A 35 -8.66 -18.00 -2.84
C GLY A 35 -8.19 -18.95 -1.73
N ARG A 36 -6.89 -19.25 -1.65
CA ARG A 36 -6.31 -20.02 -0.56
C ARG A 36 -6.30 -19.20 0.73
N PRO A 37 -6.58 -19.82 1.88
CA PRO A 37 -6.54 -19.12 3.16
C PRO A 37 -5.10 -18.70 3.49
N VAL A 38 -4.90 -17.40 3.75
CA VAL A 38 -3.61 -16.86 4.22
C VAL A 38 -3.68 -16.51 5.68
N GLU A 39 -2.86 -17.19 6.48
CA GLU A 39 -2.59 -16.81 7.87
C GLU A 39 -1.74 -15.54 7.93
N LYS A 40 -2.02 -14.68 8.93
CA LYS A 40 -1.27 -13.44 9.22
C LYS A 40 -1.06 -12.58 7.96
N ARG A 41 -2.08 -11.78 7.64
CA ARG A 41 -2.11 -10.88 6.46
C ARG A 41 -1.38 -9.55 6.66
N ALA A 42 -0.79 -9.35 7.85
CA ALA A 42 0.08 -8.21 8.14
C ALA A 42 1.52 -8.69 8.27
N ILE A 43 2.44 -8.02 7.56
CA ILE A 43 3.87 -8.31 7.57
C ILE A 43 4.60 -7.07 8.03
N THR A 44 5.53 -7.24 8.98
CA THR A 44 6.34 -6.14 9.50
C THR A 44 7.80 -6.37 9.15
N PHE A 45 8.37 -5.48 8.34
CA PHE A 45 9.81 -5.47 8.05
C PHE A 45 10.55 -4.70 9.15
N ILE A 46 11.37 -5.40 9.93
CA ILE A 46 12.14 -4.82 11.05
C ILE A 46 13.62 -4.84 10.71
N GLY A 47 14.32 -3.77 11.06
CA GLY A 47 15.78 -3.72 11.00
C GLY A 47 16.30 -2.30 11.09
N GLU A 48 17.61 -2.12 10.99
CA GLU A 48 18.28 -0.84 11.19
C GLU A 48 17.92 0.23 10.15
N ARG A 49 18.23 1.49 10.45
CA ARG A 49 18.09 2.58 9.47
C ARG A 49 19.12 2.38 8.36
N GLY A 50 18.72 2.57 7.11
CA GLY A 50 19.63 2.48 5.95
C GLY A 50 19.70 1.10 5.27
N ILE A 51 19.03 0.06 5.80
CA ILE A 51 19.06 -1.29 5.21
C ILE A 51 18.16 -1.48 3.97
N GLY A 52 17.58 -0.41 3.44
CA GLY A 52 16.76 -0.46 2.23
C GLY A 52 15.28 -0.82 2.40
N LYS A 53 14.68 -0.77 3.61
CA LYS A 53 13.23 -1.06 3.79
C LYS A 53 12.30 -0.24 2.88
N THR A 54 12.57 1.06 2.74
CA THR A 54 11.80 1.92 1.83
C THR A 54 11.97 1.51 0.37
N TRP A 55 13.16 1.04 -0.01
CA TRP A 55 13.42 0.52 -1.35
C TRP A 55 12.73 -0.82 -1.58
N LEU A 56 12.68 -1.70 -0.58
CA LEU A 56 11.91 -2.93 -0.61
C LEU A 56 10.43 -2.66 -0.89
N LEU A 57 9.80 -1.73 -0.16
CA LEU A 57 8.40 -1.38 -0.41
C LEU A 57 8.17 -0.81 -1.82
N ALA A 58 9.10 -0.01 -2.34
CA ALA A 58 9.03 0.51 -3.72
C ALA A 58 9.21 -0.61 -4.77
N HIS A 59 10.12 -1.54 -4.53
CA HIS A 59 10.34 -2.71 -5.37
C HIS A 59 9.11 -3.60 -5.42
N LEU A 60 8.57 -3.97 -4.25
CA LEU A 60 7.35 -4.76 -4.12
C LEU A 60 6.16 -4.08 -4.78
N LYS A 61 6.02 -2.75 -4.64
CA LYS A 61 4.98 -2.00 -5.36
C LYS A 61 5.08 -2.22 -6.87
N THR A 62 6.29 -2.13 -7.41
CA THR A 62 6.55 -2.30 -8.85
C THR A 62 6.20 -3.72 -9.31
N LEU A 63 6.68 -4.74 -8.59
CA LEU A 63 6.40 -6.15 -8.90
C LEU A 63 4.91 -6.46 -8.84
N LEU A 64 4.26 -6.13 -7.73
CA LEU A 64 2.87 -6.48 -7.46
C LEU A 64 1.88 -5.74 -8.36
N SER A 65 2.22 -4.51 -8.79
CA SER A 65 1.37 -3.73 -9.68
C SER A 65 1.28 -4.33 -11.10
N GLY A 66 2.21 -5.23 -11.47
CA GLY A 66 2.16 -5.99 -12.72
C GLY A 66 1.20 -7.19 -12.69
N LEU A 67 0.69 -7.57 -11.52
CA LEU A 67 -0.15 -8.75 -11.36
C LEU A 67 -1.61 -8.44 -11.65
N ALA A 68 -2.22 -9.26 -12.51
CA ALA A 68 -3.65 -9.18 -12.79
C ALA A 68 -4.47 -9.45 -11.53
N GLY A 69 -5.48 -8.62 -11.28
CA GLY A 69 -6.34 -8.76 -10.10
C GLY A 69 -5.74 -8.24 -8.79
N VAL A 70 -4.55 -7.61 -8.81
CA VAL A 70 -3.93 -7.00 -7.63
C VAL A 70 -4.01 -5.48 -7.72
N ILE A 71 -4.42 -4.85 -6.61
CA ILE A 71 -4.38 -3.40 -6.39
C ILE A 71 -3.31 -3.16 -5.33
N VAL A 72 -2.36 -2.29 -5.62
CA VAL A 72 -1.26 -1.97 -4.69
C VAL A 72 -1.29 -0.50 -4.33
N LEU A 73 -1.29 -0.22 -3.04
CA LEU A 73 -1.25 1.14 -2.51
C LEU A 73 -0.09 1.27 -1.52
N LEU A 74 0.81 2.22 -1.78
CA LEU A 74 1.91 2.56 -0.88
C LEU A 74 1.51 3.81 -0.09
N LEU A 75 1.35 3.68 1.22
CA LEU A 75 0.95 4.74 2.14
C LEU A 75 2.15 5.18 2.98
N GLY A 76 2.81 6.26 2.56
CA GLY A 76 3.90 6.85 3.32
C GLY A 76 3.38 7.57 4.57
N LEU A 77 3.45 6.96 5.75
CA LEU A 77 2.96 7.60 6.99
C LEU A 77 3.59 8.98 7.28
N LYS A 78 4.81 9.21 6.78
CA LYS A 78 5.50 10.51 6.89
C LYS A 78 4.79 11.62 6.12
N ASP A 79 4.04 11.28 5.06
CA ASP A 79 3.33 12.23 4.21
C ASP A 79 2.10 12.86 4.92
N TYR A 80 1.74 12.31 6.08
CA TYR A 80 0.68 12.82 6.95
C TYR A 80 1.22 13.50 8.22
N GLY A 81 2.54 13.64 8.36
CA GLY A 81 3.16 14.34 9.48
C GLY A 81 2.73 15.81 9.54
N GLY A 82 2.26 16.27 10.69
CA GLY A 82 1.79 17.65 10.89
C GLY A 82 0.37 17.93 10.38
N ILE A 83 -0.34 16.90 9.89
CA ILE A 83 -1.76 17.00 9.54
C ILE A 83 -2.59 16.58 10.75
N GLU A 84 -3.65 17.33 11.05
CA GLU A 84 -4.62 16.96 12.09
C GLU A 84 -5.17 15.55 11.84
N PRO A 85 -5.26 14.67 12.86
CA PRO A 85 -5.60 13.26 12.66
C PRO A 85 -6.88 13.02 11.85
N PRO A 86 -8.00 13.75 12.07
CA PRO A 86 -9.20 13.60 11.25
C PRO A 86 -8.94 13.86 9.76
N SER A 87 -8.14 14.88 9.45
CA SER A 87 -7.79 15.24 8.07
C SER A 87 -6.86 14.21 7.43
N ALA A 88 -5.92 13.66 8.19
CA ALA A 88 -5.04 12.58 7.74
C ALA A 88 -5.85 11.32 7.39
N VAL A 89 -6.78 10.93 8.26
CA VAL A 89 -7.68 9.78 8.02
C VAL A 89 -8.56 10.02 6.80
N ALA A 90 -9.16 11.20 6.66
CA ALA A 90 -9.98 11.54 5.49
C ALA A 90 -9.19 11.42 4.18
N ARG A 91 -7.91 11.83 4.20
CA ARG A 91 -7.01 11.70 3.06
C ARG A 91 -6.67 10.25 2.74
N ILE A 92 -6.35 9.43 3.75
CA ILE A 92 -6.11 7.98 3.55
C ILE A 92 -7.34 7.31 2.95
N ILE A 93 -8.55 7.61 3.45
CA ILE A 93 -9.80 7.05 2.92
C ILE A 93 -9.97 7.40 1.43
N ARG A 94 -9.73 8.66 1.05
CA ARG A 94 -9.82 9.08 -0.36
C ARG A 94 -8.77 8.39 -1.23
N GLU A 95 -7.54 8.24 -0.72
CA GLU A 95 -6.47 7.55 -1.46
C GLU A 95 -6.82 6.08 -1.72
N VAL A 96 -7.34 5.36 -0.71
CA VAL A 96 -7.82 3.98 -0.89
C VAL A 96 -9.02 3.92 -1.85
N ASN A 97 -9.97 4.87 -1.72
CA ASN A 97 -11.14 4.93 -2.60
C ASN A 97 -10.74 5.10 -4.07
N ARG A 98 -9.86 6.05 -4.37
CA ARG A 98 -9.36 6.29 -5.75
C ARG A 98 -8.58 5.10 -6.29
N ALA A 99 -7.72 4.49 -5.46
CA ALA A 99 -6.95 3.31 -5.85
C ALA A 99 -7.85 2.11 -6.18
N THR A 100 -9.05 2.06 -5.60
CA THR A 100 -10.08 1.04 -5.85
C THR A 100 -11.15 1.51 -6.86
N GLY A 101 -10.85 2.57 -7.63
CA GLY A 101 -11.65 3.08 -8.74
C GLY A 101 -12.87 3.89 -8.35
N GLY A 102 -12.98 4.33 -7.10
CA GLY A 102 -14.07 5.16 -6.60
C GLY A 102 -13.84 6.65 -6.86
N SER A 103 -14.93 7.42 -6.84
CA SER A 103 -14.92 8.88 -6.90
C SER A 103 -15.03 9.47 -5.49
N ASP A 104 -14.27 10.53 -5.21
CA ASP A 104 -14.35 11.20 -3.90
C ASP A 104 -15.74 11.76 -3.59
N GLY A 105 -16.51 12.13 -4.63
CA GLY A 105 -17.88 12.64 -4.46
C GLY A 105 -18.85 11.61 -3.90
N GLU A 106 -18.53 10.32 -3.99
CA GLU A 106 -19.38 9.24 -3.48
C GLU A 106 -19.26 9.10 -1.96
N LEU A 107 -18.11 9.45 -1.36
CA LEU A 107 -17.78 9.17 0.04
C LEU A 107 -18.55 10.01 1.07
N GLY A 108 -19.19 11.10 0.66
CA GLY A 108 -19.79 12.06 1.60
C GLY A 108 -18.76 13.01 2.23
N VAL A 109 -19.20 13.77 3.24
CA VAL A 109 -18.42 14.87 3.85
C VAL A 109 -17.84 14.48 5.21
N GLU A 110 -18.58 13.68 5.97
CA GLU A 110 -18.24 13.30 7.34
C GLU A 110 -17.44 12.01 7.39
N LEU A 111 -16.41 11.95 8.25
CA LEU A 111 -15.52 10.79 8.38
C LEU A 111 -16.23 9.43 8.59
N PRO A 112 -17.25 9.32 9.47
CA PRO A 112 -17.97 8.06 9.64
C PRO A 112 -18.70 7.62 8.37
N GLU A 113 -19.21 8.56 7.58
CA GLU A 113 -19.86 8.29 6.30
C GLU A 113 -18.84 7.83 5.26
N MET A 114 -17.72 8.54 5.14
CA MET A 114 -16.62 8.20 4.24
C MET A 114 -16.10 6.77 4.51
N SER A 115 -15.88 6.44 5.78
CA SER A 115 -15.43 5.11 6.19
C SER A 115 -16.44 4.03 5.81
N ARG A 116 -17.73 4.24 6.11
CA ARG A 116 -18.78 3.26 5.79
C ARG A 116 -18.87 2.98 4.29
N LYS A 117 -18.92 4.04 3.48
CA LYS A 117 -19.03 3.93 2.02
C LYS A 117 -17.78 3.29 1.40
N LEU A 118 -16.60 3.62 1.90
CA LEU A 118 -15.37 2.93 1.49
C LEU A 118 -15.46 1.43 1.80
N MET A 119 -15.89 1.05 3.01
CA MET A 119 -15.98 -0.36 3.40
C MET A 119 -17.03 -1.14 2.58
N GLU A 120 -18.16 -0.52 2.24
CA GLU A 120 -19.16 -1.11 1.34
C GLU A 120 -18.55 -1.40 -0.04
N ARG A 121 -17.88 -0.41 -0.62
CA ARG A 121 -17.17 -0.56 -1.90
C ARG A 121 -16.08 -1.64 -1.83
N LEU A 122 -15.27 -1.64 -0.77
CA LEU A 122 -14.20 -2.62 -0.61
C LEU A 122 -14.73 -4.04 -0.58
N LYS A 123 -15.93 -4.31 -0.04
CA LYS A 123 -16.53 -5.65 -0.12
C LYS A 123 -16.73 -6.12 -1.56
N GLU A 124 -17.20 -5.24 -2.43
CA GLU A 124 -17.44 -5.55 -3.85
C GLU A 124 -16.11 -5.72 -4.61
N VAL A 125 -15.16 -4.81 -4.40
CA VAL A 125 -13.85 -4.85 -5.05
C VAL A 125 -13.06 -6.08 -4.64
N LEU A 126 -13.05 -6.40 -3.34
CA LEU A 126 -12.28 -7.52 -2.78
C LEU A 126 -12.92 -8.88 -3.03
N ALA A 127 -14.13 -8.94 -3.61
CA ALA A 127 -14.74 -10.19 -4.05
C ALA A 127 -14.01 -10.82 -5.25
N GLY A 128 -13.28 -10.02 -6.03
CA GLY A 128 -12.55 -10.49 -7.22
C GLY A 128 -11.14 -9.93 -7.37
N ARG A 129 -10.64 -9.17 -6.40
CA ARG A 129 -9.30 -8.56 -6.43
C ARG A 129 -8.65 -8.62 -5.07
N VAL A 130 -7.32 -8.57 -5.07
CA VAL A 130 -6.49 -8.47 -3.86
C VAL A 130 -6.03 -7.03 -3.69
N LEU A 131 -6.24 -6.45 -2.51
CA LEU A 131 -5.65 -5.17 -2.14
C LEU A 131 -4.44 -5.39 -1.23
N VAL A 132 -3.28 -4.90 -1.67
CA VAL A 132 -2.04 -4.87 -0.89
C VAL A 132 -1.76 -3.44 -0.46
N LEU A 133 -1.66 -3.24 0.86
CA LEU A 133 -1.25 -1.97 1.47
C LEU A 133 0.23 -2.10 1.89
N LEU A 134 1.06 -1.19 1.40
CA LEU A 134 2.50 -1.10 1.64
C LEU A 134 2.85 0.17 2.43
#